data_AF-A0A9E1M239-F1
#
_entry.id   AF-A0A9E1M239-F1
#
_cell.length_a   1.000
_cell.length_b   1.000
_cell.length_c   1.000
_cell.angle_alpha   90.00
_cell.angle_beta   90.00
_cell.angle_gamma   90.00
#
_symmetry.space_group_name_H-M   'P 1'
#
loop_
_entity.id
_entity.type
_entity.pdbx_description
1 polymer ?
#
loop_
_entity_poly.entity_id
_entity_poly.type
_entity_poly.pdbx_seq_one_letter_code
_entity_poly.pdbx_strand_id
1 'polypeptide(L)' 'MSKFGFALLFLLGLLMALKPLWMWKAEKFFKLKDGEPTKTYLKMSRVGGAVISVASFVAMVVSFF' A
#
# COMPACT_ATOMS: atom_id res chain seq x y z
N MET A 1 -3.95 22.06 -3.38
CA MET A 1 -4.02 20.58 -3.35
C MET A 1 -4.05 20.10 -1.91
N SER A 2 -5.05 19.30 -1.52
CA SER A 2 -5.25 18.90 -0.12
C SER A 2 -4.17 17.95 0.37
N LYS A 3 -3.27 18.47 1.21
CA LYS A 3 -2.16 17.78 1.91
C LYS A 3 -2.60 16.46 2.59
N PHE A 4 -3.87 16.41 2.99
CA PHE A 4 -4.53 15.24 3.59
C PHE A 4 -4.52 14.00 2.69
N GLY A 5 -4.66 14.16 1.37
CA GLY A 5 -4.67 13.03 0.43
C GLY A 5 -3.33 12.30 0.38
N PHE A 6 -2.23 13.04 0.40
CA PHE A 6 -0.87 12.46 0.43
C PHE A 6 -0.57 11.76 1.74
N ALA A 7 -1.02 12.31 2.87
CA ALA A 7 -0.90 11.65 4.17
C ALA A 7 -1.65 10.32 4.21
N LEU A 8 -2.87 10.28 3.64
CA LEU A 8 -3.66 9.06 3.54
C LEU A 8 -3.00 8.00 2.65
N LEU A 9 -2.49 8.41 1.48
CA LEU A 9 -1.74 7.55 0.56
C LEU A 9 -0.45 7.00 1.19
N PHE A 10 0.25 7.83 1.96
CA PHE A 10 1.45 7.41 2.69
C PHE A 10 1.13 6.33 3.73
N LEU A 11 0.09 6.55 4.55
CA LEU A 11 -0.39 5.56 5.53
C LEU A 11 -0.81 4.25 4.85
N LEU A 12 -1.51 4.35 3.72
CA LEU A 12 -2.01 3.19 2.98
C LEU A 12 -0.86 2.38 2.36
N GLY A 13 0.13 3.04 1.78
CA GLY A 13 1.36 2.41 1.28
C GLY A 13 2.13 1.70 2.40
N LEU A 14 2.18 2.31 3.59
CA LEU A 14 2.87 1.76 4.76
C LEU A 14 2.16 0.51 5.27
N LEU A 15 0.82 0.54 5.29
CA LEU A 15 -0.01 -0.59 5.66
C LEU A 15 0.19 -1.78 4.70
N MET A 16 0.25 -1.50 3.39
CA MET A 16 0.56 -2.49 2.35
C MET A 16 1.97 -3.10 2.54
N ALA A 17 2.97 -2.28 2.90
CA ALA A 17 4.35 -2.73 3.07
C ALA A 17 4.57 -3.54 4.37
N LEU A 18 3.96 -3.13 5.49
CA LEU A 18 4.13 -3.77 6.78
C LEU A 18 3.31 -5.06 6.92
N LYS A 19 2.06 -5.04 6.44
CA LYS A 19 1.11 -6.14 6.59
C LYS A 19 0.45 -6.50 5.24
N PRO A 20 1.22 -6.98 4.24
CA PRO A 20 0.66 -7.38 2.94
C PRO A 20 -0.37 -8.52 3.08
N LEU A 21 -0.27 -9.32 4.14
CA LEU A 21 -1.23 -10.37 4.48
C LEU A 21 -2.62 -9.83 4.87
N TRP A 22 -2.69 -8.64 5.49
CA TRP A 22 -3.97 -8.02 5.84
C TRP A 22 -4.67 -7.49 4.60
N MET A 23 -3.91 -6.87 3.69
CA MET A 23 -4.40 -6.44 2.38
C MET A 23 -4.95 -7.64 1.59
N TRP A 24 -4.20 -8.74 1.58
CA TRP A 24 -4.62 -9.97 0.94
C TRP A 24 -5.89 -10.56 1.58
N LYS A 25 -6.00 -10.55 2.92
CA LYS A 25 -7.19 -11.05 3.62
C LYS A 25 -8.43 -10.20 3.30
N ALA A 26 -8.27 -8.89 3.15
CA ALA A 26 -9.32 -7.99 2.70
C ALA A 26 -9.71 -8.27 1.23
N GLU A 27 -8.74 -8.45 0.33
CA GLU A 27 -8.99 -8.84 -1.05
C GLU A 27 -9.67 -10.21 -1.16
N LYS A 28 -9.30 -11.17 -0.32
CA LYS A 28 -9.95 -12.49 -0.25
C LYS A 28 -11.42 -12.37 0.17
N PHE A 29 -11.71 -11.53 1.17
CA PHE A 29 -13.07 -11.27 1.63
C PHE A 29 -13.92 -10.63 0.52
N PHE A 30 -13.33 -9.73 -0.28
CA PHE A 30 -14.05 -9.01 -1.32
C PHE A 30 -14.17 -9.79 -2.64
N LYS A 31 -13.17 -10.60 -3.01
CA LYS A 31 -13.09 -11.32 -4.30
C LYS A 31 -13.36 -12.82 -4.23
N LEU A 32 -13.76 -13.39 -3.08
CA LEU A 32 -14.05 -14.82 -2.93
C LEU A 32 -12.97 -15.70 -3.59
N LYS A 33 -11.69 -15.35 -3.39
CA LYS A 33 -10.56 -16.11 -3.94
C LYS A 33 -10.12 -17.18 -2.93
N ASP A 34 -10.36 -18.44 -3.26
CA ASP A 34 -10.05 -19.60 -2.40
C ASP A 34 -8.60 -20.10 -2.46
N GLY A 35 -7.65 -19.29 -2.96
CA GLY A 35 -6.24 -19.69 -3.08
C GLY A 35 -5.34 -18.96 -2.10
N GLU A 36 -4.44 -19.65 -1.40
CA GLU A 36 -3.43 -19.06 -0.52
C GLU A 36 -2.59 -17.97 -1.22
N PRO A 37 -2.14 -16.93 -0.49
CA PRO A 37 -1.33 -15.89 -1.09
C PRO A 37 0.01 -16.46 -1.54
N THR A 38 0.26 -16.45 -2.85
CA THR A 38 1.56 -16.88 -3.40
C THR A 38 2.68 -16.01 -2.83
N LYS A 39 3.83 -16.61 -2.47
CA LYS A 39 5.02 -15.88 -1.98
C LYS A 39 5.40 -14.69 -2.86
N THR A 40 5.21 -14.80 -4.18
CA THR A 40 5.45 -13.74 -5.16
C THR A 40 4.51 -12.56 -4.99
N TYR A 41 3.22 -12.80 -4.79
CA TYR A 41 2.22 -11.75 -4.56
C TYR A 41 2.53 -10.99 -3.27
N LEU A 42 2.82 -11.69 -2.17
CA LEU A 42 3.18 -11.03 -0.91
C LEU A 42 4.44 -10.18 -1.02
N LYS A 43 5.45 -10.64 -1.76
CA LYS A 43 6.66 -9.84 -2.06
C LYS A 43 6.31 -8.62 -2.92
N MET A 44 5.52 -8.79 -3.98
CA MET A 44 5.12 -7.69 -4.86
C MET A 44 4.26 -6.65 -4.14
N SER A 45 3.30 -7.05 -3.30
CA SER A 45 2.50 -6.13 -2.48
C SER A 45 3.37 -5.36 -1.51
N ARG A 46 4.42 -6.00 -0.96
CA ARG A 46 5.38 -5.33 -0.07
C ARG A 46 6.19 -4.26 -0.79
N VAL A 47 6.72 -4.61 -1.96
CA VAL A 47 7.51 -3.70 -2.80
C VAL A 47 6.63 -2.58 -3.34
N GLY A 48 5.43 -2.88 -3.82
CA GLY A 48 4.44 -1.91 -4.28
C GLY A 48 4.03 -0.94 -3.18
N GLY A 49 3.72 -1.44 -1.98
CA GLY A 49 3.45 -0.60 -0.81
C GLY A 49 4.60 0.33 -0.45
N ALA A 50 5.84 -0.18 -0.47
CA ALA A 50 7.03 0.62 -0.19
C ALA A 50 7.25 1.73 -1.24
N VAL A 51 7.08 1.40 -2.53
CA VAL A 51 7.18 2.39 -3.63
C VAL A 51 6.11 3.47 -3.49
N ILE A 52 4.87 3.09 -3.18
CA ILE A 52 3.77 4.04 -2.97
C ILE A 52 4.05 4.93 -1.75
N SER A 53 4.57 4.39 -0.65
CA SER A 53 4.96 5.20 0.52
C SER A 53 6.04 6.22 0.18
N VAL A 54 7.11 5.79 -0.50
CA VAL A 54 8.22 6.70 -0.88
C VAL A 54 7.72 7.77 -1.85
N ALA A 55 6.96 7.40 -2.88
CA ALA A 55 6.39 8.34 -3.84
C ALA A 55 5.45 9.36 -3.17
N SER A 56 4.62 8.90 -2.23
CA SER A 56 3.71 9.77 -1.47
C SER A 56 4.46 10.73 -0.56
N PHE A 57 5.56 10.28 0.05
CA PHE A 57 6.43 11.13 0.86
C PHE A 57 7.11 12.22 0.02
N VAL A 58 7.66 11.85 -1.14
CA VAL A 58 8.26 12.81 -2.09
C VAL A 58 7.21 13.82 -2.57
N ALA A 59 6.02 13.36 -2.96
CA ALA A 59 4.95 14.25 -3.39
C ALA A 59 4.49 15.20 -2.27
N MET A 60 4.50 14.76 -1.01
CA MET A 60 4.20 15.61 0.14
C MET A 60 5.26 16.70 0.35
N VAL A 61 6.55 16.37 0.23
CA VAL A 61 7.66 17.33 0.32
C VAL A 61 7.61 18.33 -0.82
N VAL A 62 7.40 17.87 -2.06
CA VAL A 62 7.27 18.75 -3.24
C VAL A 62 6.07 19.67 -3.12
N SER A 63 4.95 19.21 -2.56
CA SER A 63 3.76 20.06 -2.36
C SER A 63 3.91 21.09 -1.24
N PHE A 64 4.99 21.01 -0.45
CA PHE A 64 5.29 21.94 0.64
C PHE A 64 6.21 23.10 0.20
N PHE A 65 6.93 22.93 -0.92
CA PHE A 65 7.71 23.98 -1.59
C PHE A 65 6.85 24.68 -2.65
#